data_AF-A0A8H7S7Q4-F1
#
_entry.id   AF-A0A8H7S7Q4-F1
#
_cell.length_a   1.000
_cell.length_b   1.000
_cell.length_c   1.000
_cell.angle_alpha   90.00
_cell.angle_beta   90.00
_cell.angle_gamma   90.00
#
_symmetry.space_group_name_H-M   'P 1'
#
loop_
_entity.id
_entity.type
_entity.pdbx_description
1 polymer ?
#
loop_
_entity_poly.entity_id
_entity_poly.type
_entity_poly.pdbx_seq_one_letter_code
_entity_poly.pdbx_strand_id
1 'polypeptide(L)'
;MKIRILLALIKNPKSFKNITLLLDGHDSSISYDKPNISVQKWWSYKLKASGIRTQVVSDINDMVISVSYSDLCGKVNDGMMFLNMKLYNKILKQDCVAIDGGYTLFIKQFEDLCNNKGCDLDDNNFFILLEKK
;
A
#
# COMPACT_ATOMS: atom_id res chain seq x y z
N MET A 1 -1.67 -13.73 3.75
CA MET A 1 -2.76 -13.37 2.82
C MET A 1 -4.11 -13.98 3.22
N LYS A 2 -4.27 -15.32 3.25
CA LYS A 2 -5.54 -15.98 3.66
C LYS A 2 -6.12 -15.49 4.99
N ILE A 3 -5.29 -15.26 6.00
CA ILE A 3 -5.72 -14.71 7.30
C ILE A 3 -6.32 -13.32 7.14
N ARG A 4 -5.77 -12.45 6.28
CA ARG A 4 -6.24 -11.06 6.09
C ARG A 4 -7.58 -11.03 5.36
N ILE A 5 -7.76 -11.89 4.34
CA ILE A 5 -9.04 -12.07 3.64
C ILE A 5 -10.12 -12.62 4.60
N LEU A 6 -9.79 -13.64 5.40
CA LEU A 6 -10.69 -14.16 6.44
C LEU A 6 -11.02 -13.09 7.50
N LEU A 7 -10.04 -12.30 7.92
CA LEU A 7 -10.25 -11.23 8.89
C LEU A 7 -11.18 -10.15 8.36
N ALA A 8 -11.04 -9.77 7.08
CA ALA A 8 -11.95 -8.85 6.40
C ALA A 8 -13.37 -9.43 6.33
N LEU A 9 -13.51 -10.70 5.96
CA LEU A 9 -14.82 -11.37 5.91
C LEU A 9 -15.50 -11.48 7.30
N ILE A 10 -14.71 -11.63 8.38
CA ILE A 10 -15.22 -11.79 9.74
C ILE A 10 -15.49 -10.45 10.44
N LYS A 11 -14.57 -9.49 10.32
CA LYS A 11 -14.61 -8.23 11.08
C LYS A 11 -15.40 -7.13 10.40
N ASN A 12 -15.59 -7.20 9.09
CA ASN A 12 -16.29 -6.14 8.40
C ASN A 12 -17.82 -6.25 8.61
N PRO A 13 -18.56 -5.13 8.60
CA PRO A 13 -20.02 -5.12 8.64
C PRO A 13 -20.61 -6.06 7.56
N LYS A 14 -21.80 -6.64 7.76
CA LYS A 14 -22.43 -7.55 6.78
C LYS A 14 -22.63 -6.92 5.38
N SER A 15 -22.58 -5.60 5.28
CA SER A 15 -22.61 -4.80 4.04
C SER A 15 -21.25 -4.68 3.33
N PHE A 16 -20.15 -4.99 4.00
CA PHE A 16 -18.78 -4.94 3.49
C PHE A 16 -18.43 -6.24 2.75
N LYS A 17 -18.99 -6.39 1.54
CA LYS A 17 -18.69 -7.51 0.63
C LYS A 17 -17.71 -7.16 -0.49
N ASN A 18 -17.34 -5.88 -0.63
CA ASN A 18 -16.88 -5.33 -1.90
C ASN A 18 -15.45 -4.78 -1.86
N ILE A 19 -14.56 -5.30 -1.01
CA ILE A 19 -13.13 -4.99 -1.20
C ILE A 19 -12.79 -5.48 -2.62
N THR A 20 -12.45 -4.55 -3.50
CA THR A 20 -12.06 -4.89 -4.87
C THR A 20 -10.56 -5.01 -4.97
N LEU A 21 -9.82 -4.23 -4.16
CA LEU A 21 -8.37 -4.11 -4.25
C LEU A 21 -7.72 -4.20 -2.86
N LEU A 22 -6.53 -4.77 -2.84
CA LEU A 22 -5.64 -4.86 -1.68
C LEU A 22 -4.34 -4.12 -2.01
N LEU A 23 -3.94 -3.19 -1.17
CA LEU A 23 -2.63 -2.53 -1.24
C LEU A 23 -1.73 -3.09 -0.14
N ASP A 24 -0.58 -3.65 -0.53
CA ASP A 24 0.41 -4.19 0.41
C ASP A 24 1.85 -3.82 0.05
N GLY A 25 2.66 -3.67 1.09
CA GLY A 25 4.08 -3.34 1.00
C GLY A 25 4.95 -4.59 1.16
N HIS A 26 5.78 -4.86 0.15
CA HIS A 26 6.74 -5.94 0.15
C HIS A 26 8.17 -5.41 0.25
N ASP A 27 8.90 -5.85 1.28
CA ASP A 27 10.34 -5.56 1.45
C ASP A 27 11.13 -6.78 0.99
N SER A 28 12.12 -6.56 0.12
CA SER A 28 13.05 -7.60 -0.35
C SER A 28 14.48 -7.26 0.05
N SER A 29 15.21 -8.24 0.58
CA SER A 29 16.61 -8.06 0.96
C SER A 29 17.50 -8.04 -0.27
N ILE A 30 18.51 -7.18 -0.27
CA ILE A 30 19.53 -7.16 -1.31
C ILE A 30 20.88 -7.49 -0.70
N SER A 31 21.58 -8.47 -1.28
CA SER A 31 22.98 -8.73 -1.02
C SER A 31 23.82 -8.04 -2.08
N TYR A 32 24.75 -7.18 -1.67
CA TYR A 32 25.73 -6.58 -2.57
C TYR A 32 27.10 -7.18 -2.30
N ASP A 33 27.79 -7.62 -3.35
CA ASP A 33 29.17 -8.11 -3.24
C ASP A 33 30.19 -6.97 -3.00
N LYS A 34 29.78 -5.69 -3.16
CA LYS A 34 30.61 -4.50 -2.93
C LYS A 34 29.81 -3.36 -2.30
N PRO A 35 30.05 -3.00 -1.02
CA PRO A 35 29.27 -1.99 -0.33
C PRO A 35 29.84 -0.60 -0.61
N ASN A 36 29.48 0.00 -1.75
CA ASN A 36 29.79 1.42 -2.00
C ASN A 36 28.57 2.32 -1.76
N ILE A 37 27.75 1.96 -0.77
CA ILE A 37 26.49 2.64 -0.51
C ILE A 37 26.29 2.80 1.00
N SER A 38 25.88 4.00 1.42
CA SER A 38 25.59 4.29 2.82
C SER A 38 24.47 3.37 3.33
N VAL A 39 24.80 2.41 4.19
CA VAL A 39 23.91 1.35 4.70
C VAL A 39 22.57 1.89 5.21
N GLN A 40 22.58 3.06 5.84
CA GLN A 40 21.38 3.74 6.35
C GLN A 40 20.30 3.97 5.27
N LYS A 41 20.68 4.29 4.03
CA LYS A 41 19.72 4.56 2.96
C LYS A 41 18.94 3.31 2.53
N TRP A 42 19.49 2.13 2.77
CA TRP A 42 18.93 0.85 2.34
C TRP A 42 18.32 0.06 3.49
N TRP A 43 18.51 0.49 4.73
CA TRP A 43 18.15 -0.33 5.88
C TRP A 43 16.64 -0.54 5.96
N SER A 44 16.20 -1.79 5.86
CA SER A 44 14.84 -2.20 6.23
C SER A 44 14.83 -2.64 7.68
N TYR A 45 14.04 -1.95 8.51
CA TYR A 45 13.80 -2.36 9.89
C TYR A 45 13.03 -3.69 9.99
N LYS A 46 12.22 -4.02 8.97
CA LYS A 46 11.45 -5.27 8.90
C LYS A 46 12.37 -6.46 8.64
N LEU A 47 13.31 -6.31 7.72
CA LEU A 47 14.26 -7.38 7.35
C LEU A 47 15.51 -7.40 8.24
N LYS A 48 15.79 -6.32 8.99
CA LYS A 48 17.05 -6.10 9.70
C LYS A 48 18.27 -6.24 8.79
N ALA A 49 18.13 -5.77 7.54
CA ALA A 49 19.13 -5.86 6.49
C ALA A 49 18.91 -4.75 5.45
N SER A 50 19.86 -4.59 4.54
CA SER A 50 19.66 -3.75 3.34
C SER A 50 18.54 -4.34 2.47
N GLY A 51 17.61 -3.49 2.05
CA GLY A 51 16.47 -3.90 1.25
C GLY A 51 15.86 -2.76 0.44
N ILE A 52 14.99 -3.19 -0.46
CA ILE A 52 14.12 -2.34 -1.26
C ILE A 52 12.67 -2.66 -0.91
N ARG A 53 11.83 -1.65 -1.04
CA ARG A 53 10.40 -1.73 -0.84
C ARG A 53 9.68 -1.59 -2.16
N THR A 54 8.65 -2.38 -2.34
CA THR A 54 7.74 -2.34 -3.49
C THR A 54 6.31 -2.37 -2.97
N GLN A 55 5.46 -1.51 -3.50
CA GLN A 55 4.03 -1.53 -3.21
C GLN A 55 3.30 -2.24 -4.35
N VAL A 56 2.38 -3.12 -3.98
CA VAL A 56 1.59 -3.89 -4.93
C VAL A 56 0.12 -3.64 -4.64
N VAL A 57 -0.63 -3.32 -5.69
CA VAL A 57 -2.09 -3.36 -5.67
C VAL A 57 -2.54 -4.60 -6.43
N SER A 58 -3.22 -5.49 -5.73
CA SER A 58 -3.83 -6.68 -6.30
C SER A 58 -5.34 -6.65 -6.14
N ASP A 59 -6.08 -7.31 -7.01
CA ASP A 59 -7.47 -7.61 -6.75
C ASP A 59 -7.62 -8.75 -5.72
N ILE A 60 -8.86 -9.11 -5.41
CA ILE A 60 -9.18 -10.22 -4.49
C ILE A 60 -8.85 -11.62 -5.03
N ASN A 61 -8.56 -11.74 -6.33
CA ASN A 61 -8.17 -12.98 -7.00
C ASN A 61 -6.64 -13.08 -7.18
N ASP A 62 -5.88 -12.24 -6.48
CA ASP A 62 -4.43 -12.13 -6.57
C ASP A 62 -3.91 -11.68 -7.95
N MET A 63 -4.76 -11.08 -8.79
CA MET A 63 -4.33 -10.43 -10.02
C MET A 63 -3.69 -9.09 -9.70
N VAL A 64 -2.45 -8.90 -10.15
CA VAL A 64 -1.72 -7.64 -9.95
C VAL A 64 -2.26 -6.57 -10.89
N ILE A 65 -2.79 -5.49 -10.31
CA ILE A 65 -3.35 -4.34 -11.03
C ILE A 65 -2.30 -3.24 -11.21
N SER A 66 -1.48 -3.01 -10.19
CA SER A 66 -0.44 -1.97 -10.23
C SER A 66 0.72 -2.33 -9.31
N VAL A 67 1.93 -1.98 -9.72
CA VAL A 67 3.15 -2.17 -8.94
C VAL A 67 3.93 -0.86 -8.95
N SER A 68 4.38 -0.41 -7.79
CA SER A 68 5.27 0.75 -7.72
C SER A 68 6.65 0.39 -8.24
N TYR A 69 7.44 1.39 -8.63
CA TYR A 69 8.88 1.18 -8.69
C TYR A 69 9.40 0.78 -7.31
N SER A 70 10.37 -0.13 -7.28
CA SER A 70 11.07 -0.47 -6.06
C SER A 70 11.98 0.68 -5.63
N ASP A 71 11.99 1.02 -4.35
CA ASP A 71 12.81 2.11 -3.81
C ASP A 71 13.42 1.73 -2.46
N LEU A 72 14.39 2.51 -2.00
CA LEU A 72 15.24 2.17 -0.85
C LEU A 72 14.46 2.25 0.46
N CYS A 73 14.45 1.17 1.25
CA CYS A 73 13.68 1.11 2.50
C CYS A 73 14.04 2.21 3.52
N GLY A 74 15.27 2.70 3.51
CA GLY A 74 15.72 3.76 4.43
C GLY A 74 15.33 5.17 4.00
N LYS A 75 14.81 5.37 2.78
CA LYS A 75 14.40 6.67 2.25
C LYS A 75 12.90 6.84 2.15
N VAL A 76 12.17 5.77 1.83
CA VAL A 76 10.74 5.83 1.56
C VAL A 76 9.94 5.00 2.56
N ASN A 77 8.77 5.52 2.93
CA ASN A 77 7.76 4.79 3.69
C ASN A 77 6.62 4.34 2.77
N ASP A 78 5.77 3.46 3.29
CA ASP A 78 4.64 2.89 2.55
C ASP A 78 3.71 3.97 1.99
N GLY A 79 3.45 5.03 2.76
CA GLY A 79 2.58 6.14 2.36
C GLY A 79 3.12 7.00 1.22
N MET A 80 4.41 7.36 1.24
CA MET A 80 5.06 8.08 0.14
C MET A 80 5.01 7.25 -1.15
N MET A 81 5.26 5.95 -1.04
CA MET A 81 5.16 5.06 -2.19
C MET A 81 3.72 4.96 -2.71
N PHE A 82 2.73 4.87 -1.82
CA PHE A 82 1.31 4.91 -2.17
C PHE A 82 0.92 6.16 -2.98
N LEU A 83 1.32 7.36 -2.54
CA LEU A 83 1.05 8.59 -3.29
C LEU A 83 1.72 8.60 -4.67
N ASN A 84 2.95 8.08 -4.74
CA ASN A 84 3.72 8.00 -5.99
C ASN A 84 3.15 6.98 -6.99
N MET A 85 2.39 5.98 -6.53
CA MET A 85 1.69 5.04 -7.43
C MET A 85 0.60 5.70 -8.27
N LYS A 86 0.13 6.90 -7.87
CA LYS A 86 -0.89 7.66 -8.60
C LYS A 86 -2.14 6.82 -8.89
N LEU A 87 -2.64 6.14 -7.84
CA LEU A 87 -3.75 5.18 -7.96
C LEU A 87 -5.04 5.80 -8.52
N TYR A 88 -5.21 7.13 -8.42
CA TYR A 88 -6.32 7.84 -9.06
C TYR A 88 -6.41 7.65 -10.59
N ASN A 89 -5.33 7.21 -11.25
CA ASN A 89 -5.34 6.86 -12.68
C ASN A 89 -5.66 5.38 -12.94
N LYS A 90 -5.86 4.58 -11.90
CA LYS A 90 -5.90 3.10 -11.96
C LYS A 90 -7.15 2.51 -11.35
N ILE A 91 -7.78 3.21 -10.42
CA ILE A 91 -8.98 2.77 -9.71
C ILE A 91 -10.14 3.70 -10.03
N LEU A 92 -11.35 3.15 -9.98
CA LEU A 92 -12.60 3.87 -10.23
C LEU A 92 -13.25 4.28 -8.92
N LYS A 93 -14.20 5.22 -8.98
CA LYS A 93 -14.98 5.67 -7.81
C LYS A 93 -15.66 4.52 -7.06
N GLN A 94 -16.04 3.46 -7.77
CA GLN A 94 -16.74 2.32 -7.20
C GLN A 94 -15.80 1.33 -6.51
N ASP A 95 -14.47 1.48 -6.67
CA ASP A 95 -13.50 0.59 -6.06
C ASP A 95 -13.35 0.85 -4.56
N CYS A 96 -13.15 -0.23 -3.82
CA CYS A 96 -12.81 -0.18 -2.40
C CYS A 96 -11.44 -0.82 -2.20
N VAL A 97 -10.50 0.00 -1.73
CA VAL A 97 -9.09 -0.36 -1.54
C VAL A 97 -8.85 -0.63 -0.06
N ALA A 98 -8.49 -1.88 0.24
CA ALA A 98 -8.09 -2.26 1.58
C ALA A 98 -6.60 -1.99 1.79
N ILE A 99 -6.29 -1.31 2.89
CA ILE A 99 -4.94 -0.84 3.23
C ILE A 99 -4.56 -1.24 4.67
N ASP A 100 -3.27 -1.21 4.98
CA ASP A 100 -2.78 -1.36 6.36
C ASP A 100 -2.88 -0.01 7.14
N GLY A 101 -2.77 -0.05 8.46
CA GLY A 101 -2.92 1.14 9.32
C GLY A 101 -1.90 2.25 9.02
N GLY A 102 -0.71 1.90 8.50
CA GLY A 102 0.35 2.86 8.17
C GLY A 102 0.01 3.86 7.05
N TYR A 103 -0.97 3.55 6.18
CA TYR A 103 -1.34 4.39 5.05
C TYR A 103 -2.35 5.48 5.42
N THR A 104 -3.02 5.36 6.57
CA THR A 104 -4.07 6.29 7.02
C THR A 104 -3.62 7.74 7.05
N LEU A 105 -2.36 7.99 7.43
CA LEU A 105 -1.75 9.32 7.47
C LEU A 105 -1.64 9.99 6.09
N PHE A 106 -1.78 9.23 5.01
CA PHE A 106 -1.58 9.67 3.62
C PHE A 106 -2.88 9.68 2.79
N ILE A 107 -3.99 9.15 3.31
CA ILE A 107 -5.28 9.15 2.59
C ILE A 107 -5.73 10.58 2.30
N LYS A 108 -5.64 11.47 3.29
CA LYS A 108 -6.03 12.88 3.09
C LYS A 108 -5.20 13.57 2.01
N GLN A 109 -3.90 13.31 1.95
CA GLN A 109 -3.03 13.83 0.89
C GLN A 109 -3.41 13.26 -0.48
N PHE A 110 -3.84 12.00 -0.53
CA PHE A 110 -4.33 11.38 -1.75
C PHE A 110 -5.66 12.00 -2.21
N GLU A 111 -6.59 12.24 -1.29
CA GLU A 111 -7.85 12.93 -1.57
C GLU A 111 -7.62 14.34 -2.12
N ASP A 112 -6.73 15.12 -1.50
CA ASP A 112 -6.34 16.45 -1.99
C ASP A 112 -5.78 16.38 -3.42
N LEU A 113 -4.98 15.35 -3.72
CA LEU A 113 -4.47 15.12 -5.08
C LEU A 113 -5.57 14.75 -6.07
N CYS A 114 -6.59 14.00 -5.63
CA CYS A 114 -7.74 13.62 -6.46
C CYS A 114 -8.61 14.85 -6.77
N ASN A 115 -8.94 15.65 -5.75
CA ASN A 115 -9.70 16.89 -5.89
C ASN A 115 -9.04 17.86 -6.88
N ASN A 116 -7.73 18.06 -6.77
CA ASN A 116 -6.97 18.91 -7.69
C ASN A 116 -6.95 18.42 -9.15
N LYS A 117 -7.21 17.12 -9.36
CA LYS A 117 -7.24 16.50 -10.68
C LYS A 117 -8.65 16.31 -11.24
N GLY A 118 -9.68 16.65 -10.46
CA GLY A 118 -11.08 16.35 -10.81
C GLY A 118 -11.41 14.87 -10.77
N CYS A 119 -10.68 14.08 -9.97
CA CYS A 119 -10.98 12.68 -9.72
C CYS A 119 -11.96 12.56 -8.56
N ASP A 120 -13.01 11.77 -8.74
CA ASP A 120 -14.08 11.56 -7.77
C ASP A 120 -13.74 10.36 -6.85
N LEU A 121 -12.62 10.49 -6.14
CA LEU A 121 -12.09 9.52 -5.17
C LEU A 121 -11.84 10.24 -3.84
N ASP A 122 -12.32 9.63 -2.76
CA ASP A 122 -12.25 10.18 -1.42
C ASP A 122 -11.83 9.12 -0.38
N ASP A 123 -11.88 9.48 0.89
CA ASP A 123 -11.53 8.60 2.00
C ASP A 123 -12.46 7.37 2.13
N ASN A 124 -13.69 7.43 1.61
CA ASN A 124 -14.64 6.32 1.62
C ASN A 124 -14.21 5.18 0.68
N ASN A 125 -13.34 5.46 -0.28
CA ASN A 125 -12.72 4.44 -1.13
C ASN A 125 -11.70 3.58 -0.38
N PHE A 126 -11.25 3.99 0.81
CA PHE A 126 -10.17 3.33 1.55
C PHE A 126 -10.67 2.68 2.84
N PHE A 127 -10.19 1.47 3.11
CA PHE A 127 -10.57 0.72 4.30
C PHE A 127 -9.37 0.08 5.01
N ILE A 128 -9.30 0.20 6.34
CA ILE A 128 -8.18 -0.27 7.13
C ILE A 128 -8.45 -1.71 7.61
N LEU A 129 -7.59 -2.66 7.23
CA LEU A 129 -7.82 -4.08 7.52
C LEU A 129 -7.63 -4.49 8.99
N LEU A 130 -7.03 -3.65 9.84
CA LEU A 130 -6.72 -3.96 11.24
C LEU A 130 -6.63 -2.70 12.12
N GLU A 131 -7.67 -2.37 12.87
CA GLU A 131 -7.51 -1.64 14.13
C GLU A 131 -7.22 -2.65 15.25
N LYS A 132 -6.03 -2.58 15.86
CA LYS A 132 -5.85 -3.16 17.20
C LYS A 132 -6.67 -2.29 18.16
N LYS A 133 -7.79 -2.83 18.64
CA LYS A 133 -8.35 -2.41 19.93
C LYS A 133 -7.41 -2.80 21.06
#